data_AF-A0A2N1T7W6-F1
#
_entry.id   AF-A0A2N1T7W6-F1
#
_cell.length_a   1.000
_cell.length_b   1.000
_cell.length_c   1.000
_cell.angle_alpha   90.00
_cell.angle_beta   90.00
_cell.angle_gamma   90.00
#
_symmetry.space_group_name_H-M   'P 1'
#
loop_
_entity.id
_entity.type
_entity.pdbx_description
1 polymer ?
#
loop_
_entity_poly.entity_id
_entity_poly.type
_entity_poly.pdbx_seq_one_letter_code
_entity_poly.pdbx_strand_id
1 'polypeptide(L)'
;MEERIISRESIVAILNKETDVIVYPSTRDEDLDLYFGKDGVKYLLVVYNRETCTIVTARNMRKNEKEIYNEVIHHEKEKAN
;
A
#
# COMPACT_ATOMS: atom_id res chain seq x y z
N MET A 1 13.75 20.85 8.76
CA MET A 1 14.01 19.62 7.96
C MET A 1 12.65 18.97 7.80
N GLU A 2 12.08 19.08 6.61
CA GLU A 2 10.67 18.79 6.32
C GLU A 2 10.29 17.37 6.71
N GLU A 3 9.20 17.25 7.47
CA GLU A 3 8.51 15.97 7.61
C GLU A 3 8.29 15.40 6.21
N ARG A 4 8.58 14.12 6.02
CA ARG A 4 8.33 13.40 4.77
C ARG A 4 6.81 13.29 4.58
N ILE A 5 6.19 14.37 4.12
CA ILE A 5 4.74 14.45 3.92
C ILE A 5 4.38 13.43 2.83
N ILE A 6 3.55 12.47 3.23
CA ILE A 6 2.93 11.52 2.31
C ILE A 6 1.92 12.32 1.49
N SER A 7 2.06 12.33 0.15
CA SER A 7 1.11 13.06 -0.69
C SER A 7 -0.24 12.37 -0.65
N ARG A 8 -1.30 13.18 -0.54
CA ARG A 8 -2.68 12.69 -0.69
C ARG A 8 -2.89 12.03 -2.05
N GLU A 9 -2.25 12.55 -3.10
CA GLU A 9 -2.33 12.00 -4.47
C GLU A 9 -1.77 10.58 -4.51
N SER A 10 -0.62 10.34 -3.87
CA SER A 10 -0.03 9.01 -3.78
C SER A 10 -0.95 8.03 -3.06
N ILE A 11 -1.65 8.47 -2.00
CA ILE A 11 -2.62 7.63 -1.28
C ILE A 11 -3.81 7.28 -2.20
N VAL A 12 -4.34 8.27 -2.91
CA VAL A 12 -5.47 8.08 -3.83
C VAL A 12 -5.09 7.13 -4.97
N ALA A 13 -3.93 7.31 -5.60
CA ALA A 13 -3.44 6.42 -6.65
C ALA A 13 -3.34 4.96 -6.18
N ILE A 14 -2.87 4.74 -4.94
CA ILE A 14 -2.80 3.41 -4.32
C ILE A 14 -4.20 2.82 -4.08
N LEU A 15 -5.13 3.60 -3.53
CA LEU A 15 -6.50 3.12 -3.26
C LEU A 15 -7.26 2.81 -4.57
N ASN A 16 -7.03 3.61 -5.61
CA ASN A 16 -7.58 3.39 -6.95
C ASN A 16 -6.85 2.29 -7.74
N LYS A 17 -5.76 1.72 -7.21
CA LYS A 17 -4.92 0.70 -7.87
C LYS A 17 -4.35 1.19 -9.23
N GLU A 18 -4.05 2.48 -9.31
CA GLU A 18 -3.41 3.09 -10.49
C GLU A 18 -1.91 2.78 -10.56
N THR A 19 -1.35 2.20 -9.48
CA THR A 19 0.03 1.71 -9.41
C THR A 19 0.06 0.23 -9.02
N ASP A 20 1.25 -0.38 -9.03
CA ASP A 20 1.45 -1.71 -8.45
C ASP A 20 1.04 -1.67 -6.96
N VAL A 21 0.04 -2.48 -6.59
CA VAL A 21 -0.55 -2.51 -5.25
C VAL A 21 -0.88 -3.93 -4.85
N ILE A 22 -0.46 -4.31 -3.64
CA ILE A 22 -0.89 -5.54 -2.97
C ILE A 22 -1.92 -5.15 -1.92
N VAL A 23 -3.10 -5.76 -1.98
CA VAL A 23 -4.15 -5.58 -0.97
C VAL A 23 -4.19 -6.82 -0.09
N TYR A 24 -3.98 -6.62 1.21
CA TYR A 24 -4.02 -7.68 2.20
C TYR A 24 -5.15 -7.42 3.20
N PRO A 25 -6.22 -8.23 3.20
CA PRO A 25 -7.26 -8.16 4.22
C PRO A 25 -6.68 -8.43 5.61
N SER A 26 -7.00 -7.58 6.58
CA SER A 26 -6.58 -7.80 7.95
C SER A 26 -7.22 -9.07 8.51
N THR A 27 -6.42 -9.89 9.18
CA THR A 27 -6.89 -11.11 9.86
C THR A 27 -7.46 -10.83 11.25
N ARG A 28 -7.27 -9.62 11.77
CA ARG A 28 -7.69 -9.21 13.12
C ARG A 28 -8.97 -8.37 13.12
N ASP A 29 -9.24 -7.71 12.01
CA ASP A 29 -10.35 -6.77 11.84
C ASP A 29 -10.83 -6.93 10.41
N GLU A 30 -12.01 -7.50 10.24
CA GLU A 30 -12.53 -7.91 8.93
C GLU A 30 -12.86 -6.73 8.00
N ASP A 31 -13.00 -5.53 8.56
CA ASP A 31 -13.31 -4.33 7.80
C ASP A 31 -12.06 -3.58 7.34
N LEU A 32 -10.88 -3.96 7.83
CA LEU A 32 -9.62 -3.31 7.49
C LEU A 32 -8.87 -4.04 6.38
N ASP A 33 -8.48 -3.28 5.37
CA ASP A 33 -7.56 -3.71 4.33
C ASP A 33 -6.24 -2.94 4.42
N LEU A 34 -5.12 -3.66 4.26
CA LEU A 34 -3.78 -3.12 4.19
C LEU A 34 -3.36 -3.03 2.72
N TYR A 35 -3.26 -1.81 2.21
CA TYR A 35 -2.80 -1.51 0.86
C TYR A 35 -1.31 -1.22 0.90
N PHE A 36 -0.52 -2.10 0.31
CA PHE A 36 0.90 -1.90 0.09
C PHE A 36 1.10 -1.44 -1.33
N GLY A 37 1.51 -0.19 -1.53
CA GLY A 37 1.70 0.38 -2.86
C GLY A 37 3.01 1.11 -3.02
N LYS A 38 3.48 1.16 -4.27
CA LYS A 38 4.63 1.95 -4.67
C LYS A 38 4.21 3.05 -5.64
N ASP A 39 4.57 4.29 -5.31
CA ASP A 39 4.36 5.46 -6.17
C ASP A 39 5.72 6.13 -6.43
N GLY A 40 6.25 5.95 -7.63
CA GLY A 40 7.61 6.33 -7.99
C GLY A 40 8.67 5.69 -7.07
N VAL A 41 9.36 6.51 -6.27
CA VAL A 41 10.37 6.07 -5.28
C VAL A 41 9.80 5.82 -3.88
N LYS A 42 8.53 6.17 -3.65
CA LYS A 42 7.89 6.08 -2.34
C LYS A 42 7.18 4.73 -2.20
N TYR A 43 7.35 4.11 -1.04
CA TYR A 43 6.68 2.86 -0.66
C TYR A 43 5.77 3.16 0.51
N LEU A 44 4.47 2.99 0.34
CA LEU A 44 3.45 3.38 1.30
C LEU A 44 2.60 2.18 1.72
N LEU A 45 2.32 2.12 3.01
CA LEU A 45 1.24 1.31 3.57
C LEU A 45 0.07 2.24 3.90
N VAL A 46 -1.10 1.93 3.34
CA VAL A 46 -2.35 2.60 3.66
C VAL A 46 -3.28 1.57 4.30
N VAL A 47 -3.80 1.88 5.49
CA VAL A 47 -4.82 1.08 6.17
C VAL A 47 -6.16 1.72 5.89
N TYR A 48 -7.03 0.99 5.20
CA TYR A 48 -8.33 1.45 4.75
C TYR A 48 -9.43 0.64 5.43
N ASN A 49 -10.37 1.32 6.06
CA ASN A 49 -11.58 0.71 6.59
C ASN A 49 -12.64 0.72 5.47
N ARG A 50 -13.01 -0.48 5.02
CA ARG A 50 -13.99 -0.69 3.95
C ARG A 50 -15.42 -0.36 4.36
N GLU A 51 -15.79 -0.65 5.60
CA GLU A 51 -17.15 -0.42 6.10
C GLU A 51 -17.49 1.08 6.09
N THR A 52 -16.58 1.90 6.60
CA THR A 52 -16.74 3.36 6.75
C THR A 52 -16.20 4.16 5.56
N CYS A 53 -15.50 3.50 4.63
CA CYS A 53 -14.77 4.13 3.53
C CYS A 53 -13.74 5.19 4.00
N THR A 54 -12.99 4.90 5.06
CA THR A 54 -12.04 5.86 5.65
C THR A 54 -10.60 5.35 5.65
N ILE A 55 -9.64 6.27 5.53
CA ILE A 55 -8.21 5.98 5.74
C ILE A 55 -7.93 6.06 7.24
N VAL A 56 -7.61 4.92 7.84
CA VAL A 56 -7.26 4.84 9.27
C VAL A 56 -5.86 5.40 9.48
N THR A 57 -4.90 5.00 8.64
CA THR A 57 -3.53 5.51 8.69
C THR A 57 -2.82 5.33 7.35
N ALA A 58 -1.87 6.21 7.06
CA ALA A 58 -0.94 6.07 5.94
C ALA A 58 0.48 6.33 6.45
N ARG A 59 1.41 5.44 6.11
CA ARG A 59 2.83 5.58 6.49
C ARG A 59 3.76 5.02 5.43
N ASN A 60 5.04 5.38 5.53
CA ASN A 60 6.08 4.69 4.77
C ASN A 60 6.16 3.21 5.19
N MET A 61 6.41 2.33 4.22
CA MET A 61 6.75 0.94 4.50
C MET A 61 8.08 0.84 5.25
N ARG A 62 8.16 -0.12 6.18
CA ARG A 62 9.39 -0.55 6.85
C ARG A 62 10.25 -1.36 5.89
N LYS A 63 11.54 -1.54 6.22
CA LYS A 63 12.49 -2.26 5.36
C LYS A 63 11.97 -3.64 4.94
N ASN A 64 11.56 -4.47 5.90
CA ASN A 64 11.07 -5.82 5.63
C ASN A 64 9.76 -5.83 4.81
N GLU A 65 8.88 -4.84 5.02
CA GLU A 65 7.64 -4.72 4.23
C GLU A 65 7.95 -4.41 2.76
N LYS A 66 8.97 -3.59 2.49
CA LYS A 66 9.42 -3.30 1.12
C LYS A 66 10.03 -4.53 0.44
N GLU A 67 10.80 -5.32 1.19
CA GLU A 67 11.41 -6.56 0.68
C GLU A 67 10.31 -7.54 0.25
N ILE A 68 9.33 -7.81 1.13
CA ILE A 68 8.17 -8.67 0.83
C ILE A 68 7.37 -8.13 -0.36
N TYR A 69 7.08 -6.82 -0.38
CA TYR A 69 6.35 -6.20 -1.48
C TYR A 69 7.06 -6.42 -2.83
N ASN A 70 8.37 -6.19 -2.90
CA ASN A 70 9.13 -6.35 -4.13
C ASN A 70 9.17 -7.80 -4.59
N GLU A 71 9.31 -8.76 -3.67
CA GLU A 71 9.27 -10.20 -3.96
C GLU A 71 7.93 -10.61 -4.58
N VAL A 72 6.81 -10.20 -3.97
CA VAL A 72 5.47 -10.52 -4.45
C VAL A 72 5.21 -9.90 -5.83
N ILE A 73 5.45 -8.60 -6.01
CA ILE A 73 5.24 -7.93 -7.31
C ILE A 73 6.15 -8.51 -8.40
N HIS A 74 7.38 -8.91 -8.08
CA HIS A 74 8.26 -9.55 -9.04
C HIS A 74 7.67 -10.88 -9.53
N HIS A 75 7.22 -11.73 -8.60
CA HIS A 75 6.59 -13.00 -8.94
C HIS A 75 5.28 -12.85 -9.71
N GLU A 76 4.47 -11.83 -9.42
CA GLU A 76 3.25 -11.55 -10.19
C GLU A 76 3.57 -11.16 -11.65
N LYS A 77 4.64 -10.40 -11.87
CA LYS A 77 5.08 -10.00 -13.22
C LYS A 77 5.67 -11.16 -14.02
N GLU A 78 6.38 -12.08 -13.36
CA GLU A 78 6.89 -13.30 -14.02
C GLU A 78 5.77 -14.24 -14.47
N LYS A 79 4.66 -14.33 -13.73
CA LYS A 79 3.52 -15.19 -14.08
C LYS A 79 2.63 -14.63 -15.20
N ALA A 80 2.73 -13.34 -15.48
CA ALA A 80 1.94 -12.67 -16.51
C ALA A 80 2.58 -12.72 -17.91
N ASN A 81 3.77 -13.33 -18.03
CA ASN A 81 4.61 -13.38 -19.24
C ASN A 81 4.78 -14.81 -19.72
#